data_AF-A0A973E1V2-F1
#
_entry.id   AF-A0A973E1V2-F1
#
_cell.length_a   1.000
_cell.length_b   1.000
_cell.length_c   1.000
_cell.angle_alpha   90.00
_cell.angle_beta   90.00
_cell.angle_gamma   90.00
#
_symmetry.space_group_name_H-M   'P 1'
#
loop_
_entity.id
_entity.type
_entity.pdbx_description
1 polymer ?
#
loop_
_entity_poly.entity_id
_entity_poly.type
_entity_poly.pdbx_seq_one_letter_code
_entity_poly.pdbx_strand_id
1 'polypeptide(L)'
;MYTLAQTAVRGRRGGLNAALGIHLGCFAHIIGAAFGLSAVFTLVPEMYFLIKFAGVGYLLYLGVKMIMAKPDGEINIDKITKSRESTLLSSAMVEILNPKTAIFYIAFLPQFVDGTAAWPVWLQFLVLGQIINLLFSTADMVYIFMAGFIINKFKKNAESGRFLNWIGGSLLILLATHLAIEE
;
A
#
# COMPACT_ATOMS: atom_id res chain seq x y z
N MET A 1 -2.08 -1.22 -10.17
CA MET A 1 -3.21 -1.61 -11.07
C MET A 1 -4.12 -0.43 -11.41
N TYR A 2 -4.59 0.36 -10.44
CA TYR A 2 -5.42 1.54 -10.74
C TYR A 2 -4.70 2.58 -11.63
N THR A 3 -3.44 2.89 -11.33
CA THR A 3 -2.57 3.78 -12.15
C THR A 3 -2.32 3.25 -13.56
N LEU A 4 -2.13 1.93 -13.71
CA LEU A 4 -2.08 1.25 -15.01
C LEU A 4 -3.39 1.45 -15.80
N ALA A 5 -4.52 1.26 -15.14
CA ALA A 5 -5.83 1.38 -15.77
C ALA A 5 -6.13 2.84 -16.18
N GLN A 6 -5.79 3.82 -15.34
CA GLN A 6 -5.86 5.24 -15.69
C GLN A 6 -4.89 5.59 -16.83
N THR A 7 -3.71 4.97 -16.88
CA THR A 7 -2.77 5.12 -18.01
C THR A 7 -3.35 4.55 -19.30
N ALA A 8 -4.04 3.41 -19.24
CA ALA A 8 -4.66 2.78 -20.39
C ALA A 8 -5.82 3.61 -20.97
N VAL A 9 -6.63 4.25 -20.11
CA VAL A 9 -7.80 5.03 -20.53
C VAL A 9 -7.46 6.47 -20.91
N ARG A 10 -6.59 7.13 -20.13
CA ARG A 10 -6.32 8.58 -20.20
C ARG A 10 -4.86 8.89 -20.60
N GLY A 11 -4.10 7.88 -21.02
CA GLY A 11 -2.69 8.01 -21.39
C GLY A 11 -1.77 8.27 -20.18
N ARG A 12 -0.46 8.44 -20.44
CA ARG A 12 0.56 8.66 -19.40
C ARG A 12 0.25 9.81 -18.45
N ARG A 13 -0.28 10.93 -18.97
CA ARG A 13 -0.68 12.08 -18.15
C ARG A 13 -1.80 11.72 -17.16
N GLY A 14 -2.77 10.93 -17.58
CA GLY A 14 -3.82 10.42 -16.71
C GLY A 14 -3.27 9.50 -15.62
N GLY A 15 -2.34 8.61 -15.98
CA GLY A 15 -1.61 7.76 -15.03
C GLY A 15 -0.82 8.56 -13.98
N LEU A 16 -0.06 9.57 -14.41
CA LEU A 16 0.71 10.44 -13.51
C LEU A 16 -0.18 11.23 -12.56
N ASN A 17 -1.28 11.82 -13.06
CA ASN A 17 -2.25 12.52 -12.21
C ASN A 17 -2.92 11.57 -11.22
N ALA A 18 -3.21 10.34 -11.61
CA ALA A 18 -3.77 9.32 -10.73
C ALA A 18 -2.78 8.92 -9.62
N ALA A 19 -1.52 8.67 -9.97
CA ALA A 19 -0.47 8.35 -9.00
C ALA A 19 -0.25 9.52 -8.02
N LEU A 20 -0.12 10.74 -8.52
CA LEU A 20 -0.03 11.94 -7.67
C LEU A 20 -1.21 12.05 -6.73
N GLY A 21 -2.43 11.84 -7.23
CA GLY A 21 -3.64 11.82 -6.39
C GLY A 21 -3.57 10.77 -5.29
N ILE A 22 -3.25 9.52 -5.63
CA ILE A 22 -3.09 8.43 -4.65
C ILE A 22 -2.06 8.80 -3.58
N HIS A 23 -0.85 9.22 -3.97
CA HIS A 23 0.20 9.51 -2.99
C HIS A 23 -0.09 10.74 -2.13
N LEU A 24 -0.83 11.72 -2.67
CA LEU A 24 -1.38 12.82 -1.87
C LEU A 24 -2.42 12.31 -0.87
N GLY A 25 -3.27 11.37 -1.28
CA GLY A 25 -4.23 10.71 -0.40
C GLY A 25 -3.58 9.86 0.70
N CYS A 26 -2.48 9.16 0.39
CA CYS A 26 -1.71 8.38 1.37
C CYS A 26 -1.23 9.24 2.55
N PHE A 27 -0.95 10.52 2.36
CA PHE A 27 -0.57 11.40 3.47
C PHE A 27 -1.66 11.50 4.54
N ALA A 28 -2.94 11.40 4.18
CA ALA A 28 -4.01 11.38 5.18
C ALA A 28 -3.89 10.17 6.11
N HIS A 29 -3.58 8.99 5.55
CA HIS A 29 -3.35 7.77 6.34
C HIS A 29 -2.07 7.85 7.17
N ILE A 30 -0.99 8.40 6.61
CA ILE A 30 0.29 8.57 7.31
C ILE A 30 0.14 9.53 8.48
N ILE A 31 -0.51 10.68 8.28
CA ILE A 31 -0.80 11.67 9.32
C ILE A 31 -1.75 11.06 10.36
N GLY A 32 -2.79 10.35 9.92
CA GLY A 32 -3.73 9.65 10.80
C GLY A 32 -3.04 8.60 11.68
N ALA A 33 -2.12 7.81 11.12
CA ALA A 33 -1.32 6.87 11.89
C ALA A 33 -0.36 7.59 12.83
N ALA A 34 0.37 8.60 12.34
CA ALA A 34 1.37 9.31 13.11
C ALA A 34 0.81 9.98 14.36
N PHE A 35 -0.29 10.71 14.24
CA PHE A 35 -0.89 11.39 15.39
C PHE A 35 -1.91 10.52 16.12
N GLY A 36 -2.73 9.76 15.39
CA GLY A 36 -3.76 8.91 15.99
C GLY A 36 -3.19 7.75 16.78
N LEU A 37 -2.31 6.94 16.18
CA LEU A 37 -1.72 5.79 16.88
C LEU A 37 -0.73 6.25 17.95
N SER A 38 0.04 7.32 17.71
CA SER A 38 0.92 7.86 18.76
C SER A 38 0.11 8.34 19.98
N ALA A 39 -1.05 8.97 19.77
CA ALA A 39 -1.94 9.36 20.86
C ALA A 39 -2.51 8.14 21.59
N VAL A 40 -2.98 7.13 20.85
CA VAL A 40 -3.48 5.88 21.43
C VAL A 40 -2.41 5.19 22.27
N PHE A 41 -1.18 5.07 21.78
CA PHE A 41 -0.08 4.42 22.51
C PHE A 41 0.35 5.21 23.75
N THR A 42 0.20 6.53 23.72
CA THR A 42 0.47 7.38 24.88
C THR A 42 -0.61 7.22 25.95
N LEU A 43 -1.88 7.14 25.54
CA LEU A 43 -3.02 7.07 26.45
C LEU A 43 -3.26 5.66 26.99
N VAL A 44 -3.02 4.63 26.16
CA VAL A 44 -3.25 3.22 26.48
C VAL A 44 -2.05 2.41 25.97
N PRO A 45 -0.95 2.31 26.73
CA PRO A 45 0.27 1.62 26.30
C PRO A 45 0.05 0.16 25.89
N GLU A 46 -0.91 -0.54 26.54
CA GLU A 46 -1.27 -1.93 26.19
C GLU A 46 -1.80 -2.08 24.76
N MET A 47 -2.37 -1.02 24.17
CA MET A 47 -2.82 -1.04 22.77
C MET A 47 -1.67 -1.22 21.78
N TYR A 48 -0.44 -0.88 22.18
CA TYR A 48 0.74 -1.13 21.36
C TYR A 48 0.88 -2.62 21.03
N PHE A 49 0.88 -3.48 22.06
CA PHE A 49 1.01 -4.93 21.86
C PHE A 49 -0.18 -5.50 21.10
N LEU A 50 -1.41 -5.08 21.41
CA LEU A 50 -2.59 -5.54 20.70
C LEU A 50 -2.51 -5.22 19.20
N ILE A 51 -2.15 -3.97 18.84
CA ILE A 51 -2.01 -3.55 17.45
C ILE A 51 -0.79 -4.24 16.79
N LYS A 52 0.32 -4.42 17.51
CA LYS A 52 1.51 -5.15 17.03
C LYS A 52 1.12 -6.58 16.61
N PHE A 53 0.51 -7.36 17.50
CA PHE A 53 0.12 -8.74 17.19
C PHE A 53 -1.03 -8.85 16.18
N ALA A 54 -2.01 -7.95 16.22
CA ALA A 54 -3.05 -7.89 15.19
C ALA A 54 -2.45 -7.61 13.81
N GLY A 55 -1.43 -6.73 13.75
CA GLY A 55 -0.70 -6.42 12.53
C GLY A 55 0.08 -7.62 12.00
N VAL A 56 0.77 -8.38 12.86
CA VAL A 56 1.42 -9.65 12.48
C VAL A 56 0.42 -10.61 11.85
N GLY A 57 -0.74 -10.83 12.49
CA GLY A 57 -1.80 -11.68 11.94
C GLY A 57 -2.30 -11.18 10.58
N TYR A 58 -2.45 -9.88 10.42
CA TYR A 58 -2.84 -9.28 9.15
C TYR A 58 -1.78 -9.46 8.05
N LEU A 59 -0.48 -9.35 8.37
CA LEU A 59 0.60 -9.59 7.41
C LEU A 59 0.70 -11.05 6.98
N LEU A 60 0.51 -12.00 7.91
CA LEU A 60 0.40 -13.42 7.57
C LEU A 60 -0.78 -13.66 6.63
N TYR A 61 -1.95 -13.11 6.95
CA TYR A 61 -3.12 -13.19 6.08
C TYR A 61 -2.86 -12.61 4.70
N LEU A 62 -2.25 -11.42 4.60
CA LEU A 62 -1.90 -10.82 3.32
C LEU A 62 -0.90 -11.66 2.53
N GLY A 63 0.12 -12.20 3.19
CA GLY A 63 1.13 -13.04 2.57
C GLY A 63 0.53 -14.33 1.99
N VAL A 64 -0.28 -15.04 2.77
CA VAL A 64 -1.01 -16.24 2.32
C VAL A 64 -1.96 -15.91 1.17
N LYS A 65 -2.74 -14.84 1.32
CA LYS A 65 -3.67 -14.38 0.28
C LYS A 65 -2.94 -14.04 -1.03
N MET A 66 -1.74 -13.46 -0.95
CA MET A 66 -0.92 -13.13 -2.11
C MET A 66 -0.41 -14.39 -2.80
N ILE A 67 0.11 -15.38 -2.05
CA ILE A 67 0.55 -16.68 -2.58
C ILE A 67 -0.62 -17.44 -3.26
N MET A 68 -1.80 -17.39 -2.65
CA MET A 68 -3.01 -18.05 -3.16
C MET A 68 -3.70 -17.29 -4.30
N ALA A 69 -3.31 -16.04 -4.57
CA ALA A 69 -3.96 -15.22 -5.59
C ALA A 69 -3.75 -15.84 -6.98
N LYS A 70 -4.86 -16.05 -7.70
CA LYS A 70 -4.80 -16.40 -9.11
C LYS A 70 -4.32 -15.18 -9.90
N PRO A 71 -3.49 -15.36 -10.94
CA PRO A 71 -3.11 -14.29 -11.83
C PRO A 71 -4.31 -13.87 -12.69
N ASP A 72 -5.21 -13.08 -12.12
CA ASP A 72 -6.32 -12.51 -12.86
C ASP A 72 -5.82 -11.30 -13.64
N GLY A 73 -5.75 -11.47 -14.97
CA GLY A 73 -5.34 -10.44 -15.93
C GLY A 73 -6.46 -9.46 -16.30
N GLU A 74 -7.59 -9.49 -15.62
CA GLU A 74 -8.72 -8.59 -15.90
C GLU A 74 -8.53 -7.26 -15.19
N ILE A 75 -7.85 -6.34 -15.88
CA ILE A 75 -8.01 -4.92 -15.59
C ILE A 75 -9.43 -4.57 -16.04
N ASN A 76 -10.36 -4.45 -15.09
CA ASN A 76 -11.74 -4.06 -15.39
C ASN A 76 -11.78 -2.55 -15.70
N ILE A 77 -11.56 -2.24 -16.98
CA ILE A 77 -11.45 -0.87 -17.51
C ILE A 77 -12.81 -0.16 -17.54
N ASP A 78 -13.90 -0.93 -17.55
CA ASP A 78 -15.27 -0.44 -17.72
C ASP A 78 -15.76 0.42 -16.54
N LYS A 79 -15.15 0.26 -15.36
CA LYS A 79 -15.45 1.10 -14.19
C LYS A 79 -14.77 2.47 -14.22
N ILE A 80 -13.82 2.71 -15.12
CA ILE A 80 -13.14 4.02 -15.24
C ILE A 80 -14.00 4.92 -16.10
N THR A 81 -14.96 5.58 -15.47
CA THR A 81 -15.79 6.58 -16.13
C THR A 81 -14.93 7.74 -16.64
N LYS A 82 -15.29 8.29 -17.81
CA LYS A 82 -14.86 9.63 -18.25
C LYS A 82 -15.53 10.69 -17.37
N SER A 83 -15.35 10.63 -16.04
CA SER A 83 -15.77 11.72 -15.16
C SER A 83 -15.02 13.00 -15.55
N ARG A 84 -15.75 14.11 -15.55
CA ARG A 84 -15.28 15.48 -15.83
C ARG A 84 -14.43 16.03 -14.68
N GLU A 85 -14.44 15.35 -13.53
CA GLU A 85 -13.60 15.69 -12.38
C GLU A 85 -12.11 15.44 -12.65
N SER A 86 -11.28 16.19 -11.94
CA SER A 86 -9.83 16.01 -11.96
C SER A 86 -9.47 14.57 -11.56
N THR A 87 -8.73 13.86 -12.42
CA THR A 87 -8.19 12.52 -12.11
C THR A 87 -7.35 12.55 -10.84
N LEU A 88 -6.67 13.67 -10.55
CA LEU A 88 -5.89 13.81 -9.32
C LEU A 88 -6.79 13.82 -8.08
N LEU A 89 -7.81 14.68 -8.05
CA LEU A 89 -8.68 14.81 -6.88
C LEU A 89 -9.49 13.54 -6.61
N SER A 90 -10.06 12.96 -7.68
CA SER A 90 -10.79 11.69 -7.57
C SER A 90 -9.90 10.55 -7.08
N SER A 91 -8.64 10.46 -7.55
CA SER A 91 -7.71 9.43 -7.09
C SER A 91 -7.25 9.65 -5.65
N ALA A 92 -7.10 10.91 -5.21
CA ALA A 92 -6.84 11.23 -3.81
C ALA A 92 -8.01 10.83 -2.91
N MET A 93 -9.24 11.10 -3.31
CA MET A 93 -10.44 10.69 -2.55
C MET A 93 -10.60 9.18 -2.50
N VAL A 94 -10.37 8.48 -3.62
CA VAL A 94 -10.37 7.02 -3.66
C VAL A 94 -9.37 6.46 -2.66
N GLU A 95 -8.17 7.03 -2.58
CA GLU A 95 -7.14 6.56 -1.66
C GLU A 95 -7.46 6.90 -0.20
N ILE A 96 -7.90 8.13 0.09
CA ILE A 96 -8.30 8.55 1.44
C ILE A 96 -9.43 7.68 1.98
N LEU A 97 -10.38 7.32 1.13
CA LEU A 97 -11.52 6.47 1.49
C LEU A 97 -11.21 4.97 1.40
N ASN A 98 -9.97 4.58 1.13
CA ASN A 98 -9.58 3.19 0.98
C ASN A 98 -9.32 2.54 2.36
N PRO A 99 -10.26 1.72 2.89
CA PRO A 99 -10.06 1.09 4.20
C PRO A 99 -8.91 0.09 4.16
N LYS A 100 -8.60 -0.50 2.99
CA LYS A 100 -7.51 -1.45 2.86
C LYS A 100 -6.15 -0.79 3.09
N THR A 101 -5.95 0.43 2.58
CA THR A 101 -4.72 1.19 2.81
C THR A 101 -4.64 1.65 4.25
N ALA A 102 -5.73 2.15 4.83
CA ALA A 102 -5.78 2.53 6.24
C ALA A 102 -5.39 1.37 7.17
N ILE A 103 -6.02 0.20 6.99
CA ILE A 103 -5.71 -1.01 7.76
C ILE A 103 -4.26 -1.44 7.54
N PHE A 104 -3.73 -1.33 6.32
CA PHE A 104 -2.32 -1.62 6.06
C PHE A 104 -1.39 -0.71 6.87
N TYR A 105 -1.57 0.60 6.86
CA TYR A 105 -0.71 1.50 7.63
C TYR A 105 -0.83 1.25 9.15
N ILE A 106 -2.04 0.98 9.65
CA ILE A 106 -2.28 0.64 11.06
C ILE A 106 -1.60 -0.68 11.46
N ALA A 107 -1.65 -1.69 10.60
CA ALA A 107 -1.08 -3.00 10.86
C ALA A 107 0.45 -3.04 10.67
N PHE A 108 0.96 -2.32 9.66
CA PHE A 108 2.34 -2.43 9.20
C PHE A 108 3.27 -1.44 9.86
N LEU A 109 2.89 -0.16 9.99
CA LEU A 109 3.83 0.84 10.52
C LEU A 109 4.27 0.60 11.97
N PRO A 110 3.36 0.23 12.91
CA PRO A 110 3.76 0.05 14.31
C PRO A 110 4.83 -1.03 14.50
N GLN A 111 4.95 -1.96 13.56
CA GLN A 111 5.95 -3.04 13.57
C GLN A 111 7.39 -2.53 13.49
N PHE A 112 7.60 -1.29 13.02
CA PHE A 112 8.92 -0.70 12.81
C PHE A 112 9.18 0.51 13.71
N VAL A 113 8.27 0.79 14.63
CA VAL A 113 8.39 1.90 15.57
C VAL A 113 8.96 1.40 16.89
N ASP A 114 9.97 2.11 17.38
CA ASP A 114 10.60 1.86 18.67
C ASP A 114 10.22 2.97 19.66
N GLY A 115 9.49 2.60 20.71
CA GLY A 115 9.07 3.53 21.77
C GLY A 115 10.22 4.00 22.67
N THR A 116 11.38 3.34 22.61
CA THR A 116 12.57 3.67 23.40
C THR A 116 13.58 4.53 22.64
N ALA A 117 13.40 4.68 21.32
CA ALA A 117 14.27 5.49 20.49
C ALA A 117 14.21 6.99 20.85
N ALA A 118 15.28 7.71 20.51
CA ALA A 118 15.38 9.15 20.77
C ALA A 118 14.34 10.00 20.01
N TRP A 119 13.82 9.49 18.89
CA TRP A 119 12.79 10.17 18.11
C TRP A 119 11.40 9.87 18.63
N PRO A 120 10.51 10.88 18.73
CA PRO A 120 9.14 10.62 19.17
C PRO A 120 8.39 9.74 18.16
N VAL A 121 7.49 8.91 18.66
CA VAL A 121 6.73 7.90 17.88
C VAL A 121 6.03 8.50 16.65
N TRP A 122 5.38 9.66 16.79
CA TRP A 122 4.72 10.33 15.66
C TRP A 122 5.70 10.68 14.53
N LEU A 123 6.93 11.06 14.84
CA LEU A 123 7.95 11.40 13.84
C LEU A 123 8.44 10.16 13.11
N GLN A 124 8.65 9.06 13.84
CA GLN A 124 8.99 7.77 13.25
C GLN A 124 7.91 7.34 12.25
N PHE A 125 6.62 7.46 12.62
CA PHE A 125 5.51 7.17 11.74
C PHE A 125 5.50 8.03 10.47
N LEU A 126 5.75 9.34 10.57
CA LEU A 126 5.81 10.22 9.39
C LEU A 126 6.95 9.81 8.45
N VAL A 127 8.13 9.53 8.99
CA VAL A 127 9.31 9.15 8.20
C VAL A 127 9.10 7.79 7.54
N LEU A 128 8.70 6.77 8.31
CA LEU A 128 8.45 5.42 7.80
C LEU A 128 7.30 5.43 6.78
N GLY A 129 6.22 6.15 7.07
CA GLY A 129 5.09 6.32 6.16
C GLY A 129 5.52 6.96 4.84
N GLN A 130 6.37 8.00 4.89
CA GLN A 130 6.91 8.65 3.70
C GLN A 130 7.82 7.72 2.89
N ILE A 131 8.68 6.94 3.55
CA ILE A 131 9.54 5.94 2.88
C ILE A 131 8.67 4.94 2.11
N ILE A 132 7.64 4.38 2.76
CA ILE A 132 6.70 3.45 2.11
C ILE A 132 5.98 4.12 0.94
N ASN A 133 5.51 5.36 1.13
CA ASN A 133 4.80 6.10 0.08
C ASN A 133 5.69 6.29 -1.16
N LEU A 134 6.97 6.65 -0.97
CA LEU A 134 7.94 6.79 -2.06
C LEU A 134 8.23 5.46 -2.76
N LEU A 135 8.37 4.37 -2.00
CA LEU A 135 8.53 3.03 -2.58
C LEU A 135 7.34 2.68 -3.47
N PHE A 136 6.10 2.93 -3.03
CA PHE A 136 4.93 2.74 -3.87
C PHE A 136 4.90 3.69 -5.07
N SER A 137 5.34 4.95 -4.93
CA SER A 137 5.45 5.88 -6.05
C SER A 137 6.39 5.39 -7.13
N THR A 138 7.55 4.84 -6.76
CA THR A 138 8.48 4.29 -7.75
C THR A 138 7.88 3.12 -8.52
N ALA A 139 7.15 2.23 -7.84
CA ALA A 139 6.43 1.14 -8.48
C ALA A 139 5.35 1.66 -9.46
N ASP A 140 4.60 2.70 -9.07
CA ASP A 140 3.60 3.31 -9.95
C ASP A 140 4.22 3.99 -11.18
N MET A 141 5.40 4.63 -11.03
CA MET A 141 6.12 5.17 -12.19
C MET A 141 6.50 4.06 -13.18
N VAL A 142 7.04 2.93 -12.69
CA VAL A 142 7.36 1.77 -13.53
C VAL A 142 6.11 1.33 -14.30
N TYR A 143 4.97 1.20 -13.61
CA TYR A 143 3.70 0.85 -14.23
C TYR A 143 3.25 1.84 -15.30
N ILE A 144 3.30 3.15 -15.03
CA ILE A 144 2.85 4.18 -15.97
C ILE A 144 3.73 4.22 -17.23
N PHE A 145 5.06 4.15 -17.08
CA PHE A 145 5.97 4.23 -18.21
C PHE A 145 6.01 2.92 -19.02
N MET A 146 5.85 1.77 -18.36
CA MET A 146 5.83 0.45 -19.00
C MET A 146 4.42 -0.06 -19.33
N ALA A 147 3.37 0.74 -19.17
CA ALA A 147 1.97 0.30 -19.32
C ALA A 147 1.72 -0.45 -20.63
N GLY A 148 2.20 0.07 -21.77
CA GLY A 148 2.03 -0.60 -23.07
C GLY A 148 2.72 -1.95 -23.18
N PHE A 149 3.88 -2.12 -22.54
CA PHE A 149 4.59 -3.39 -22.48
C PHE A 149 3.94 -4.38 -21.50
N ILE A 150 3.56 -3.89 -20.32
CA ILE A 150 2.94 -4.68 -19.26
C ILE A 150 1.58 -5.20 -19.73
N ILE A 151 0.72 -4.36 -20.29
CA ILE A 151 -0.62 -4.76 -20.77
C ILE A 151 -0.52 -5.84 -21.87
N ASN A 152 0.48 -5.74 -22.76
CA ASN A 152 0.66 -6.70 -23.85
C ASN A 152 1.36 -8.00 -23.42
N LYS A 153 2.26 -7.96 -22.44
CA LYS A 153 3.06 -9.12 -22.00
C LYS A 153 2.44 -9.88 -20.82
N PHE A 154 1.82 -9.19 -19.86
CA PHE A 154 1.16 -9.85 -18.73
C PHE A 154 -0.12 -10.60 -19.11
N LYS A 155 -0.79 -10.22 -20.21
CA LYS A 155 -1.89 -11.04 -20.77
C LYS A 155 -1.46 -12.43 -21.24
N LYS A 156 -0.16 -12.67 -21.45
CA LYS A 156 0.35 -13.91 -22.04
C LYS A 156 1.11 -14.82 -21.09
N ASN A 157 1.50 -14.37 -19.89
CA ASN A 157 2.37 -15.16 -18.99
C ASN A 157 1.88 -15.16 -17.54
N ALA A 158 0.84 -15.96 -17.28
CA ALA A 158 0.26 -16.16 -15.95
C ALA A 158 1.29 -16.64 -14.91
N GLU A 159 2.33 -17.37 -15.33
CA GLU A 159 3.37 -17.90 -14.45
C GLU A 159 4.26 -16.80 -13.85
N SER A 160 4.59 -15.74 -14.61
CA SER A 160 5.40 -14.63 -14.08
C SER A 160 4.67 -13.84 -13.00
N GLY A 161 3.35 -13.66 -13.13
CA GLY A 161 2.52 -13.05 -12.09
C GLY A 161 2.45 -13.91 -10.84
N ARG A 162 2.36 -15.24 -11.00
CA ARG A 162 2.34 -16.19 -9.89
C ARG A 162 3.66 -16.21 -9.12
N PHE A 163 4.80 -16.15 -9.80
CA PHE A 163 6.11 -16.08 -9.17
C PHE A 163 6.30 -14.80 -8.35
N LEU A 164 5.90 -13.64 -8.89
CA LEU A 164 5.94 -12.37 -8.16
C LEU A 164 5.03 -12.38 -6.93
N ASN A 165 3.82 -12.95 -7.06
CA ASN A 165 2.90 -13.15 -5.94
C ASN A 165 3.50 -14.07 -4.87
N TRP A 166 4.16 -15.14 -5.28
CA TRP A 166 4.80 -16.08 -4.36
C TRP A 166 5.96 -15.44 -3.60
N ILE A 167 6.83 -14.69 -4.28
CA ILE A 167 7.93 -13.95 -3.63
C ILE A 167 7.38 -12.93 -2.65
N GLY A 168 6.47 -12.05 -3.10
CA GLY A 168 5.93 -10.98 -2.27
C GLY A 168 5.20 -11.54 -1.05
N GLY A 169 4.39 -12.59 -1.23
CA GLY A 169 3.70 -13.23 -0.11
C GLY A 169 4.63 -13.96 0.85
N SER A 170 5.68 -14.61 0.34
CA SER A 170 6.70 -15.26 1.18
C SER A 170 7.49 -14.23 2.00
N LEU A 171 7.84 -13.09 1.42
CA LEU A 171 8.49 -11.99 2.13
C LEU A 171 7.61 -11.44 3.25
N LEU A 172 6.31 -11.27 3.01
CA LEU A 172 5.36 -10.83 4.04
C LEU A 172 5.23 -11.84 5.18
N ILE A 173 5.19 -13.13 4.86
CA ILE A 173 5.13 -14.19 5.88
C ILE A 173 6.42 -14.21 6.71
N LEU A 174 7.58 -14.18 6.05
CA LEU A 174 8.88 -14.16 6.73
C LEU A 174 9.00 -12.95 7.66
N LEU A 175 8.65 -11.77 7.16
CA LEU A 175 8.62 -10.54 7.95
C LEU A 175 7.70 -10.69 9.16
N ALA A 176 6.47 -11.17 8.96
CA ALA A 176 5.51 -11.34 10.06
C ALA A 176 6.00 -12.35 11.10
N THR A 177 6.60 -13.46 10.68
CA THR A 177 7.17 -14.45 11.61
C THR A 177 8.36 -13.90 12.38
N HIS A 178 9.19 -13.08 11.76
CA HIS A 178 10.32 -12.43 12.42
C HIS A 178 9.84 -11.43 13.47
N LEU A 179 8.87 -10.57 13.11
CA LEU A 179 8.25 -9.60 14.02
C LEU A 179 7.49 -10.24 15.19
N ALA A 180 7.01 -11.47 15.01
CA ALA A 180 6.37 -12.23 16.09
C ALA A 180 7.37 -12.73 17.15
N ILE A 181 8.65 -12.84 16.79
CA ILE A 181 9.73 -13.36 17.63
C ILE A 181 10.54 -12.21 18.26
N GLU A 182 10.61 -11.05 17.60
CA GLU A 182 11.21 -9.84 18.17
C GLU A 182 10.27 -9.19 19.19
N GLU A 183 10.66 -9.27 20.48
CA GLU A 183 10.02 -8.53 21.57
C GLU A 183 10.42 -7.05 21.56
#